data_AF-A0A8H6XKX7-F1
#
_entry.id   AF-A0A8H6XKX7-F1
#
_cell.length_a   1.000
_cell.length_b   1.000
_cell.length_c   1.000
_cell.angle_alpha   90.00
_cell.angle_beta   90.00
_cell.angle_gamma   90.00
#
_symmetry.space_group_name_H-M   'P 1'
#
loop_
_entity.id
_entity.type
_entity.pdbx_description
1 polymer ?
#
loop_
_entity_poly.entity_id
_entity_poly.type
_entity_poly.pdbx_seq_one_letter_code
_entity_poly.pdbx_strand_id
1 'polypeptide(L)'
;MDKAIDVRSKISHFRILIIGRANAGKTTILKRVCNSVEDPEIYDPDGNKIDHEIVRESAERGEHNIDNQLIFKSNPQFIFHDSRGFEGGSADEIEKVTYFIEGRAQTRKLSEQLHAIWYCLPTDGNRPLLEVEDRFFKISGTGKGKVHFSLAAAVLTVL
;
A
#
# COMPACT_ATOMS: atom_id res chain seq x y z
N MET A 1 21.24 -19.72 -2.56
CA MET A 1 20.08 -19.60 -3.48
C MET A 1 18.80 -20.16 -2.83
N ASP A 2 18.92 -21.04 -1.82
CA ASP A 2 17.80 -21.79 -1.22
C ASP A 2 16.91 -21.00 -0.24
N LYS A 3 17.45 -20.02 0.49
CA LYS A 3 16.66 -19.28 1.50
C LYS A 3 15.54 -18.44 0.90
N ALA A 4 15.73 -17.87 -0.29
CA ALA A 4 14.72 -17.05 -0.95
C ALA A 4 13.54 -17.91 -1.47
N ILE A 5 13.81 -19.15 -1.85
CA ILE A 5 12.79 -20.12 -2.27
C ILE A 5 11.96 -20.59 -1.06
N ASP A 6 12.61 -20.85 0.08
CA ASP A 6 11.94 -21.23 1.34
C ASP A 6 11.06 -20.13 1.94
N VAL A 7 11.44 -18.86 1.78
CA VAL A 7 10.59 -17.73 2.21
C VAL A 7 9.38 -17.58 1.28
N ARG A 8 9.57 -17.71 -0.04
CA ARG A 8 8.48 -17.64 -1.02
C ARG A 8 7.46 -18.77 -0.87
N SER A 9 7.87 -19.97 -0.47
CA SER A 9 6.94 -21.09 -0.21
C SER A 9 6.10 -20.90 1.06
N LYS A 10 6.58 -20.07 2.00
CA LYS A 10 5.87 -19.75 3.26
C LYS A 10 4.92 -18.55 3.14
N ILE A 11 5.07 -17.75 2.09
CA ILE A 11 4.24 -16.58 1.82
C ILE A 11 3.17 -16.99 0.81
N SER A 12 1.92 -17.13 1.26
CA SER A 12 0.80 -17.45 0.37
C SER A 12 0.43 -16.29 -0.54
N HIS A 13 0.57 -15.05 -0.05
CA HIS A 13 0.29 -13.82 -0.79
C HIS A 13 1.30 -12.74 -0.46
N PHE A 14 1.80 -12.04 -1.48
CA PHE A 14 2.71 -10.92 -1.32
C PHE A 14 1.92 -9.62 -1.12
N ARG A 15 1.87 -9.15 0.13
CA ARG A 15 1.18 -7.92 0.55
C ARG A 15 2.01 -6.66 0.34
N ILE A 16 1.43 -5.68 -0.35
CA ILE A 16 2.06 -4.40 -0.66
C ILE A 16 1.15 -3.28 -0.19
N LEU A 17 1.71 -2.32 0.54
CA LEU A 17 1.04 -1.06 0.85
C LEU A 17 1.46 -0.01 -0.19
N ILE A 18 0.51 0.62 -0.87
CA ILE A 18 0.74 1.75 -1.77
C ILE A 18 0.32 3.06 -1.11
N ILE A 19 1.28 3.98 -1.03
CA ILE A 19 1.22 5.26 -0.33
C ILE A 19 1.39 6.36 -1.35
N GLY A 20 0.66 7.46 -1.24
CA GLY A 20 0.87 8.63 -2.08
C GLY A 20 -0.38 9.50 -2.13
N ARG A 21 -0.23 10.75 -2.58
CA ARG A 21 -1.33 11.73 -2.66
C ARG A 21 -2.52 11.23 -3.47
N ALA A 22 -3.69 11.84 -3.26
CA ALA A 22 -4.82 11.63 -4.16
C ALA A 22 -4.37 11.92 -5.60
N ASN A 23 -4.84 11.11 -6.55
CA ASN A 23 -4.47 11.20 -7.97
C ASN A 23 -2.98 11.02 -8.31
N ALA A 24 -2.12 10.57 -7.39
CA ALA A 24 -0.70 10.26 -7.66
C ALA A 24 -0.47 9.04 -8.57
N GLY A 25 -1.50 8.52 -9.25
CA GLY A 25 -1.38 7.37 -10.16
C GLY A 25 -1.30 5.99 -9.48
N LYS A 26 -1.63 5.88 -8.19
CA LYS A 26 -1.57 4.61 -7.42
C LYS A 26 -2.28 3.46 -8.15
N THR A 27 -3.57 3.59 -8.42
CA THR A 27 -4.36 2.57 -9.13
C THR A 27 -3.81 2.28 -10.53
N THR A 28 -3.30 3.29 -11.24
CA THR A 28 -2.69 3.12 -12.56
C THR A 28 -1.45 2.23 -12.50
N ILE A 29 -0.57 2.45 -11.52
CA ILE A 29 0.60 1.59 -11.29
C ILE A 29 0.17 0.17 -10.94
N LEU A 30 -0.82 -0.01 -10.06
CA LEU A 30 -1.32 -1.34 -9.70
C LEU A 30 -1.86 -2.10 -10.92
N LYS A 31 -2.69 -1.44 -11.74
CA LYS A 31 -3.20 -2.00 -13.01
C LYS A 31 -2.05 -2.43 -13.93
N ARG A 32 -1.02 -1.58 -14.06
CA ARG A 32 0.12 -1.86 -14.93
C ARG A 32 0.97 -3.04 -14.44
N VAL A 33 1.30 -3.08 -13.14
CA VAL A 33 2.06 -4.18 -12.53
C VAL A 33 1.30 -5.50 -12.63
N CYS A 34 -0.01 -5.47 -12.45
CA CYS A 34 -0.86 -6.64 -12.56
C CYS A 34 -1.23 -6.99 -14.01
N ASN A 35 -0.72 -6.27 -15.00
CA ASN A 35 -1.08 -6.41 -16.42
C ASN A 35 -2.61 -6.49 -16.63
N SER A 36 -3.34 -5.62 -15.94
CA SER A 36 -4.80 -5.56 -15.94
C SER A 36 -5.30 -4.22 -16.47
N VAL A 37 -6.44 -4.24 -17.14
CA VAL A 37 -7.24 -3.05 -17.46
C VAL A 37 -8.46 -2.91 -16.53
N GLU A 38 -8.85 -4.00 -15.88
CA GLU A 38 -9.96 -4.08 -14.93
C GLU A 38 -9.56 -3.53 -13.56
N ASP A 39 -10.56 -3.07 -12.81
CA ASP A 39 -10.39 -2.71 -11.40
C ASP A 39 -10.19 -3.96 -10.53
N PRO A 40 -9.44 -3.84 -9.41
CA PRO A 40 -9.24 -4.96 -8.50
C PRO A 40 -10.54 -5.30 -7.77
N GLU A 41 -10.75 -6.58 -7.46
CA GLU A 41 -11.76 -6.97 -6.49
C GLU A 41 -11.34 -6.48 -5.10
N ILE A 42 -12.31 -5.98 -4.35
CA ILE A 42 -12.10 -5.38 -3.03
C ILE A 42 -12.69 -6.32 -1.99
N TYR A 43 -11.89 -6.67 -0.99
CA TYR A 43 -12.31 -7.48 0.15
C TYR A 43 -12.10 -6.73 1.45
N ASP A 44 -13.00 -6.91 2.41
CA ASP A 44 -12.81 -6.42 3.76
C ASP A 44 -11.70 -7.22 4.49
N PRO A 45 -11.33 -6.85 5.72
CA PRO A 45 -10.33 -7.57 6.50
C PRO A 45 -10.74 -9.01 6.86
N ASP A 46 -12.05 -9.29 6.89
CA ASP A 46 -12.64 -10.59 7.19
C ASP A 46 -12.71 -11.50 5.95
N GLY A 47 -12.42 -10.97 4.77
CA GLY A 47 -12.40 -11.68 3.50
C GLY A 47 -13.74 -11.68 2.74
N ASN A 48 -14.68 -10.82 3.13
CA ASN A 48 -15.93 -10.63 2.39
C ASN A 48 -15.70 -9.66 1.23
N LYS A 49 -16.25 -10.00 0.07
CA LYS A 49 -16.18 -9.13 -1.12
C LYS A 49 -17.07 -7.90 -0.92
N ILE A 50 -16.52 -6.72 -1.16
CA ILE A 50 -17.21 -5.43 -1.09
C ILE A 50 -17.57 -4.99 -2.51
N ASP A 51 -18.77 -4.43 -2.68
CA ASP A 51 -19.18 -3.82 -3.95
C ASP A 51 -18.40 -2.52 -4.21
N HIS A 52 -17.99 -2.31 -5.46
CA HIS A 52 -17.34 -1.08 -5.90
C HIS A 52 -18.21 0.16 -5.70
N GLU A 53 -19.54 0.03 -5.82
CA GLU A 53 -20.46 1.14 -5.62
C GLU A 53 -20.40 1.66 -4.18
N ILE A 54 -20.46 0.76 -3.20
CA ILE A 54 -20.32 1.09 -1.77
C ILE A 54 -18.98 1.78 -1.51
N VAL A 55 -17.91 1.26 -2.11
CA VAL A 55 -16.55 1.78 -1.95
C VAL A 55 -16.39 3.17 -2.60
N ARG A 56 -17.15 3.45 -3.65
CA ARG A 56 -17.17 4.76 -4.31
C ARG A 56 -17.99 5.77 -3.51
N GLU A 57 -19.15 5.37 -2.99
CA GLU A 57 -19.95 6.22 -2.11
C GLU A 57 -19.19 6.57 -0.82
N SER A 58 -18.48 5.59 -0.24
CA SER A 58 -17.63 5.83 0.93
C SER A 58 -16.47 6.78 0.58
N ALA A 59 -15.88 6.61 -0.61
CA ALA A 59 -14.83 7.48 -1.12
C ALA A 59 -15.27 8.94 -1.25
N GLU A 60 -16.44 9.17 -1.82
CA GLU A 60 -17.03 10.51 -1.97
C GLU A 60 -17.31 11.17 -0.60
N ARG A 61 -17.43 10.37 0.47
CA ARG A 61 -17.56 10.83 1.86
C ARG A 61 -16.22 10.94 2.60
N GLY A 62 -15.10 10.64 1.94
CA GLY A 62 -13.77 10.59 2.57
C GLY A 62 -13.53 9.38 3.47
N GLU A 63 -14.42 8.38 3.43
CA GLU A 63 -14.30 7.14 4.19
C GLU A 63 -13.52 6.10 3.40
N HIS A 64 -12.31 5.83 3.88
CA HIS A 64 -11.39 4.89 3.29
C HIS A 64 -10.80 3.97 4.36
N ASN A 65 -10.93 2.66 4.14
CA ASN A 65 -10.35 1.66 5.02
C ASN A 65 -9.10 1.06 4.35
N ILE A 66 -7.93 1.37 4.93
CA ILE A 66 -6.63 0.88 4.49
C ILE A 66 -6.46 -0.64 4.66
N ASP A 67 -7.23 -1.25 5.56
CA ASP A 67 -7.22 -2.71 5.76
C ASP A 67 -7.96 -3.47 4.66
N ASN A 68 -8.74 -2.80 3.82
CA ASN A 68 -9.35 -3.43 2.65
C ASN A 68 -8.27 -3.96 1.72
N GLN A 69 -8.53 -5.14 1.16
CA GLN A 69 -7.62 -5.90 0.32
C GLN A 69 -8.02 -5.72 -1.13
N LEU A 70 -7.12 -5.20 -1.96
CA LEU A 70 -7.29 -5.09 -3.40
C LEU A 70 -6.59 -6.26 -4.08
N ILE A 71 -7.34 -7.06 -4.84
CA ILE A 71 -6.84 -8.25 -5.52
C ILE A 71 -7.20 -8.17 -7.00
N PHE A 72 -6.18 -8.23 -7.85
CA PHE A 72 -6.40 -8.31 -9.30
C PHE A 72 -6.52 -9.78 -9.71
N LYS A 73 -7.58 -10.13 -10.43
CA LYS A 73 -7.78 -11.49 -10.97
C LYS A 73 -6.63 -11.94 -11.86
N SER A 74 -5.99 -11.01 -12.57
CA SER A 74 -4.84 -11.26 -13.42
C SER A 74 -3.56 -11.59 -12.63
N ASN A 75 -3.50 -11.24 -11.35
CA ASN A 75 -2.33 -11.49 -10.51
C ASN A 75 -2.73 -11.73 -9.03
N PRO A 76 -3.41 -12.84 -8.72
CA PRO A 76 -4.03 -13.08 -7.41
C PRO A 76 -3.02 -13.38 -6.30
N GLN A 77 -1.74 -13.55 -6.64
CA GLN A 77 -0.66 -13.74 -5.68
C GLN A 77 -0.33 -12.47 -4.88
N PHE A 78 -0.81 -11.31 -5.34
CA PHE A 78 -0.60 -10.03 -4.68
C PHE A 78 -1.86 -9.55 -4.00
N ILE A 79 -1.68 -8.98 -2.81
CA ILE A 79 -2.72 -8.24 -2.12
C ILE A 79 -2.21 -6.82 -1.93
N PHE A 80 -2.95 -5.85 -2.44
CA PHE A 80 -2.59 -4.44 -2.29
C PHE A 80 -3.47 -3.78 -1.23
N HIS A 81 -2.84 -2.95 -0.41
CA HIS A 81 -3.51 -2.03 0.50
C HIS A 81 -3.25 -0.62 -0.02
N ASP A 82 -4.29 0.18 -0.16
CA ASP A 82 -4.19 1.55 -0.68
C ASP A 82 -4.47 2.56 0.44
N SER A 83 -3.52 3.47 0.66
CA SER A 83 -3.71 4.64 1.54
C SER A 83 -4.80 5.60 1.05
N ARG A 84 -5.22 5.48 -0.23
CA ARG A 84 -6.25 6.25 -0.93
C ARG A 84 -6.07 7.77 -1.01
N GLY A 85 -4.89 8.28 -0.73
CA GLY A 85 -4.54 9.66 -1.03
C GLY A 85 -4.38 10.51 0.21
N PHE A 86 -3.16 10.97 0.44
CA PHE A 86 -2.90 12.11 1.32
C PHE A 86 -3.39 13.38 0.61
N GLU A 87 -4.58 13.88 0.93
CA GLU A 87 -5.05 15.14 0.33
C GLU A 87 -4.38 16.37 0.93
N GLY A 88 -3.78 16.22 2.11
CA GLY A 88 -2.99 17.27 2.75
C GLY A 88 -1.78 16.77 3.52
N GLY A 89 -1.64 15.46 3.73
CA GLY A 89 -0.69 14.97 4.72
C GLY A 89 -1.15 15.33 6.13
N SER A 90 -2.47 15.31 6.37
CA SER A 90 -2.99 15.65 7.69
C SER A 90 -2.41 14.70 8.74
N ALA A 91 -2.32 15.16 9.98
CA ALA A 91 -1.79 14.34 11.07
C ALA A 91 -2.54 12.99 11.17
N ASP A 92 -3.85 13.02 10.97
CA ASP A 92 -4.74 11.86 11.02
C ASP A 92 -4.44 10.84 9.89
N GLU A 93 -4.12 11.30 8.68
CA GLU A 93 -3.74 10.43 7.56
C GLU A 93 -2.43 9.70 7.85
N ILE A 94 -1.44 10.43 8.38
CA ILE A 94 -0.13 9.88 8.76
C ILE A 94 -0.29 8.87 9.89
N GLU A 95 -1.10 9.18 10.90
CA GLU A 95 -1.34 8.31 12.05
C GLU A 95 -2.02 7.01 11.62
N LYS A 96 -3.06 7.07 10.76
CA LYS A 96 -3.73 5.88 10.22
C LYS A 96 -2.77 4.95 9.48
N VAL A 97 -1.92 5.51 8.61
CA VAL A 97 -0.94 4.72 7.86
C VAL A 97 0.13 4.14 8.79
N THR A 98 0.59 4.92 9.77
CA THR A 98 1.56 4.47 10.77
C THR A 98 1.01 3.31 11.59
N TYR A 99 -0.21 3.45 12.12
CA TYR A 99 -0.92 2.41 12.87
C TYR A 99 -1.08 1.13 12.05
N PHE A 100 -1.46 1.25 10.78
CA PHE A 100 -1.57 0.11 9.88
C PHE A 100 -0.22 -0.60 9.68
N ILE A 101 0.86 0.15 9.41
CA ILE A 101 2.20 -0.43 9.24
C ILE A 101 2.66 -1.14 10.52
N GLU A 102 2.50 -0.49 11.68
CA GLU A 102 2.89 -1.06 12.97
C GLU A 102 2.08 -2.33 13.29
N GLY A 103 0.76 -2.32 13.08
CA GLY A 103 -0.09 -3.49 13.26
C GLY A 103 0.34 -4.66 12.37
N ARG A 104 0.64 -4.38 11.10
CA ARG A 104 1.15 -5.38 10.14
C ARG A 104 2.58 -5.84 10.46
N ALA A 105 3.40 -5.03 11.12
CA ALA A 105 4.74 -5.40 11.56
C ALA A 105 4.72 -6.31 12.81
N GLN A 106 3.71 -6.15 13.67
CA GLN A 106 3.59 -6.88 14.93
C GLN A 106 2.91 -8.26 14.79
N THR A 107 2.23 -8.55 13.68
CA THR A 107 1.65 -9.90 13.45
C THR A 107 2.75 -10.96 13.33
N ARG A 108 2.48 -12.15 13.89
CA ARG A 108 3.39 -13.31 13.82
C ARG A 108 3.25 -14.10 12.51
N LYS A 109 2.14 -13.93 11.79
CA LYS A 109 1.86 -14.66 10.56
C LYS A 109 2.45 -13.89 9.38
N LEU A 110 3.43 -14.49 8.69
CA LEU A 110 4.03 -13.89 7.49
C LEU A 110 2.98 -13.53 6.42
N SER A 111 1.92 -14.34 6.32
CA SER A 111 0.80 -14.11 5.40
C SER A 111 -0.04 -12.87 5.73
N GLU A 112 0.13 -12.24 6.89
CA GLU A 112 -0.57 -11.02 7.30
C GLU A 112 0.36 -9.79 7.34
N GLN A 113 1.69 -10.00 7.28
CA GLN A 113 2.68 -8.93 7.27
C GLN A 113 2.72 -8.20 5.92
N LEU A 114 3.11 -6.93 5.95
CA LEU A 114 3.50 -6.22 4.73
C LEU A 114 4.86 -6.74 4.24
N HIS A 115 5.00 -6.91 2.94
CA HIS A 115 6.25 -7.37 2.32
C HIS A 115 6.96 -6.23 1.59
N ALA A 116 6.21 -5.23 1.11
CA ALA A 116 6.76 -4.00 0.56
C ALA A 116 5.84 -2.82 0.86
N ILE A 117 6.43 -1.63 0.88
CA ILE A 117 5.73 -0.36 0.90
C ILE A 117 6.20 0.41 -0.34
N TRP A 118 5.26 0.84 -1.17
CA TRP A 118 5.48 1.66 -2.36
C TRP A 118 5.00 3.07 -2.11
N TYR A 119 5.88 4.04 -2.31
CA TYR A 119 5.54 5.46 -2.18
C TYR A 119 5.48 6.11 -3.57
N CYS A 120 4.30 6.53 -3.98
CA CYS A 120 4.02 7.25 -5.23
C CYS A 120 4.25 8.75 -5.01
N LEU A 121 5.39 9.24 -5.49
CA LEU A 121 5.74 10.65 -5.48
C LEU A 121 5.06 11.36 -6.68
N PRO A 122 4.40 12.52 -6.46
CA PRO A 122 3.94 13.35 -7.57
C PRO A 122 5.12 13.82 -8.43
N THR A 123 4.94 13.85 -9.75
CA THR A 123 5.95 14.31 -10.73
C THR A 123 5.56 15.63 -11.41
N ASP A 124 4.37 16.13 -11.12
CA ASP A 124 3.70 17.25 -11.77
C ASP A 124 3.97 18.61 -11.09
N GLY A 125 4.86 18.68 -10.11
CA GLY A 125 5.23 19.94 -9.47
C GLY A 125 6.66 19.99 -8.95
N ASN A 126 7.26 21.19 -8.97
CA ASN A 126 8.55 21.52 -8.31
C ASN A 126 8.46 21.47 -6.77
N ARG A 127 7.50 20.73 -6.19
CA ARG A 127 7.28 20.73 -4.76
C ARG A 127 8.36 19.86 -4.11
N PRO A 128 9.21 20.42 -3.22
CA PRO A 128 10.12 19.62 -2.43
C PRO A 128 9.36 18.54 -1.66
N LEU A 129 10.05 17.46 -1.30
CA LEU A 129 9.51 16.47 -0.38
C LEU A 129 8.89 17.21 0.82
N LEU A 130 7.59 17.02 1.07
CA LEU A 130 6.89 17.65 2.17
C LEU A 130 7.48 17.16 3.50
N GLU A 131 7.38 17.96 4.55
CA GLU A 131 7.81 17.59 5.91
C GLU A 131 7.19 16.26 6.36
N VAL A 132 6.00 15.94 5.85
CA VAL A 132 5.28 14.67 6.02
C VAL A 132 6.00 13.49 5.35
N GLU A 133 6.54 13.68 4.15
CA GLU A 133 7.32 12.66 3.44
C GLU A 133 8.64 12.40 4.17
N ASP A 134 9.33 13.45 4.61
CA ASP A 134 10.55 13.33 5.42
C ASP A 134 10.28 12.64 6.77
N ARG A 135 9.16 12.97 7.43
CA ARG A 135 8.72 12.31 8.67
C ARG A 135 8.39 10.84 8.44
N PHE A 136 7.72 10.49 7.35
CA PHE A 136 7.42 9.11 6.98
C PHE A 136 8.71 8.30 6.76
N PHE A 137 9.70 8.86 6.04
CA PHE A 137 10.98 8.18 5.81
C PHE A 137 11.83 8.08 7.08
N LYS A 138 11.74 9.03 8.01
CA LYS A 138 12.41 8.96 9.32
C LYS A 138 11.80 7.90 10.24
N ILE A 139 10.46 7.81 10.32
CA ILE A 139 9.75 6.78 11.11
C ILE A 139 10.09 5.39 10.58
N SER A 140 10.18 5.24 9.26
CA SER A 140 10.54 3.97 8.60
C SER A 140 11.99 3.54 8.84
N GLY A 141 12.87 4.44 9.31
CA GLY A 141 14.31 4.20 9.51
C GLY A 141 14.73 3.83 10.93
N THR A 142 13.86 3.95 11.94
CA THR A 142 14.25 3.81 13.35
C THR A 142 13.51 2.66 14.05
N GLY A 143 13.99 1.43 13.86
CA GLY A 143 13.50 0.26 14.59
C GLY A 143 14.64 -0.60 15.14
N LYS A 144 14.92 -0.50 16.45
CA LYS A 144 15.73 -1.46 17.21
C LYS A 144 14.93 -2.75 17.41
N GLY A 145 14.78 -3.51 16.34
CA GLY A 145 13.93 -4.70 16.25
C GLY A 145 13.56 -4.88 14.79
N LYS A 146 14.47 -5.48 14.02
CA LYS A 146 14.53 -5.38 12.56
C LYS A 146 13.26 -5.90 11.87
N VAL A 147 12.34 -4.99 11.53
CA VAL A 147 11.49 -5.14 10.35
C VAL A 147 12.17 -4.33 9.25
N HIS A 148 12.98 -4.99 8.44
CA HIS A 148 13.56 -4.38 7.25
C HIS A 148 12.45 -4.31 6.19
N PHE A 149 11.67 -3.24 6.19
CA PHE A 149 10.94 -2.88 4.98
C PHE A 149 11.96 -2.36 3.99
N SER A 150 12.18 -3.10 2.90
CA SER A 150 12.85 -2.51 1.75
C SER A 150 11.87 -1.48 1.20
N LEU A 151 12.05 -0.22 1.55
CA LEU A 151 11.34 0.88 0.93
C LEU A 151 11.80 0.93 -0.54
N ALA A 152 11.04 0.28 -1.41
CA ALA A 152 11.25 0.38 -2.84
C ALA A 152 10.55 1.66 -3.30
N ALA A 153 11.32 2.73 -3.52
CA ALA A 153 10.84 3.87 -4.28
C ALA A 153 10.67 3.41 -5.74
N ALA A 154 9.44 3.10 -6.14
CA ALA A 154 9.10 2.87 -7.53
C ALA A 154 8.91 4.23 -8.21
N VAL A 155 10.01 4.83 -8.70
CA VAL A 155 9.93 5.93 -9.65
C VAL A 155 9.66 5.31 -11.02
N LEU A 156 8.39 5.16 -11.38
CA LEU A 156 8.02 4.82 -12.75
C LEU A 156 7.61 6.11 -13.45
N THR A 157 8.53 6.69 -14.20
CA THR A 157 8.26 7.79 -15.12
C THR A 157 7.16 7.35 -16.09
N VAL A 158 6.00 8.00 -16.03
CA VAL A 158 4.98 7.88 -17.07
C VAL A 158 5.52 8.64 -18.29
N LEU A 159 5.91 7.93 -19.34
CA LEU A 159 6.07 8.48 -20.69
C LEU A 159 4.71 8.52 -21.39
#